data_AF-A0A7W1DAJ0-F1
#
_entry.id   AF-A0A7W1DAJ0-F1
#
_cell.length_a   1.000
_cell.length_b   1.000
_cell.length_c   1.000
_cell.angle_alpha   90.00
_cell.angle_beta   90.00
_cell.angle_gamma   90.00
#
_symmetry.space_group_name_H-M   'P 1'
#
loop_
_entity.id
_entity.type
_entity.pdbx_description
1 polymer ?
#
loop_
_entity_poly.entity_id
_entity_poly.type
_entity_poly.pdbx_seq_one_letter_code
_entity_poly.pdbx_strand_id
1 'polypeptide(L)'
;MQLVGTRAKPFIKWAGGKTQLLPEIQARLPFEIGVGRIKRYIEPFIGGGAVFFSFAQFYNLEEIIISDINTELLIVYKTVKEDVEGLIEQLNRLKKRFFSNAERETFFYEQRDLFNRNVSEIKLTHFRANWIPRAAQFIFLNRTCFNGFYRTNSK
;
A
#
# COMPACT_ATOMS: atom_id res chain seq x y z
N MET A 1 -24.42 8.23 -15.49
CA MET A 1 -24.79 8.33 -14.07
C MET A 1 -23.55 7.97 -13.23
N GLN A 2 -22.77 8.97 -12.81
CA GLN A 2 -21.59 8.72 -11.96
C GLN A 2 -22.09 8.42 -10.54
N LEU A 3 -21.89 7.20 -10.06
CA LEU A 3 -21.94 6.91 -8.64
C LEU A 3 -20.87 7.77 -7.96
N VAL A 4 -21.30 8.79 -7.21
CA VAL A 4 -20.44 9.57 -6.30
C VAL A 4 -20.21 8.71 -5.06
N GLY A 5 -19.53 7.58 -5.26
CA GLY A 5 -18.94 6.77 -4.20
C GLY A 5 -17.46 7.12 -4.10
N THR A 6 -16.92 7.15 -2.89
CA THR A 6 -15.50 7.41 -2.65
C THR A 6 -14.67 6.35 -3.36
N ARG A 7 -14.02 6.71 -4.48
CA ARG A 7 -13.18 5.78 -5.24
C ARG A 7 -11.94 5.40 -4.45
N ALA A 8 -11.63 4.11 -4.40
CA ALA A 8 -10.38 3.63 -3.82
C ALA A 8 -9.19 4.18 -4.62
N LYS A 9 -8.11 4.55 -3.92
CA LYS A 9 -6.92 5.16 -4.50
C LYS A 9 -5.66 4.67 -3.78
N PRO A 10 -4.48 4.76 -4.41
CA PRO A 10 -3.20 4.52 -3.76
C PRO A 10 -3.10 5.21 -2.39
N PHE A 11 -2.81 4.42 -1.36
CA PHE A 11 -2.65 4.91 0.01
C PHE A 11 -1.19 4.97 0.47
N ILE A 12 -0.26 4.48 -0.35
CA ILE A 12 1.19 4.61 -0.18
C ILE A 12 1.74 5.59 -1.21
N LYS A 13 2.62 6.51 -0.79
CA LYS A 13 3.43 7.29 -1.73
C LYS A 13 4.52 6.37 -2.27
N TRP A 14 4.56 6.19 -3.59
CA TRP A 14 5.50 5.30 -4.24
C TRP A 14 6.11 5.94 -5.47
N ALA A 15 7.42 5.77 -5.65
CA ALA A 15 8.09 6.22 -6.86
C ALA A 15 7.52 5.50 -8.10
N GLY A 16 7.34 6.22 -9.20
CA GLY A 16 6.75 5.65 -10.42
C GLY A 16 5.24 5.42 -10.36
N GLY A 17 4.53 6.10 -9.45
CA GLY A 17 3.07 6.04 -9.36
C GLY A 17 2.38 6.37 -10.70
N LYS A 18 1.54 5.45 -11.19
CA LYS A 18 0.97 5.52 -12.55
C LYS A 18 -0.36 6.28 -12.65
N THR A 19 -0.78 7.00 -11.61
CA THR A 19 -2.09 7.67 -11.58
C THR A 19 -2.30 8.61 -12.76
N GLN A 20 -1.29 9.39 -13.13
CA GLN A 20 -1.36 10.31 -14.29
C GLN A 20 -1.37 9.58 -15.65
N LEU A 21 -0.90 8.33 -15.69
CA LEU A 21 -0.85 7.51 -16.91
C LEU A 21 -2.10 6.62 -17.07
N LEU A 22 -3.05 6.65 -16.13
CA LEU A 22 -4.26 5.82 -16.19
C LEU A 22 -5.05 6.00 -17.50
N PRO A 23 -5.27 7.21 -18.03
CA PRO A 23 -5.99 7.38 -19.30
C PRO A 23 -5.29 6.66 -20.46
N GLU A 24 -3.97 6.80 -20.55
CA GLU A 24 -3.16 6.17 -21.59
C GLU A 24 -3.12 4.64 -21.45
N ILE A 25 -3.04 4.13 -20.22
CA ILE A 25 -3.08 2.69 -19.96
C ILE A 25 -4.44 2.14 -20.39
N GLN A 26 -5.55 2.77 -19.97
CA GLN A 26 -6.91 2.32 -20.30
C GLN A 26 -7.17 2.33 -21.80
N ALA A 27 -6.66 3.32 -22.54
CA ALA A 27 -6.81 3.42 -23.98
C ALA A 27 -6.11 2.29 -24.77
N ARG A 28 -5.14 1.59 -24.16
CA ARG A 28 -4.35 0.53 -24.80
C ARG A 28 -4.72 -0.87 -24.34
N LEU A 29 -5.76 -1.01 -23.50
CA LEU A 29 -6.21 -2.31 -23.05
C LEU A 29 -6.94 -3.08 -24.15
N PRO A 30 -6.86 -4.42 -24.14
CA PRO A 30 -7.68 -5.25 -25.01
C PRO A 30 -9.18 -4.96 -24.79
N PHE A 31 -9.96 -4.88 -25.87
CA PHE A 31 -11.40 -4.64 -25.80
C PHE A 31 -12.13 -5.65 -24.90
N GLU A 32 -11.62 -6.87 -24.85
CA GLU A 32 -12.10 -8.01 -24.07
C GLU A 32 -12.22 -7.71 -22.56
N ILE A 33 -11.39 -6.82 -22.01
CA ILE A 33 -11.51 -6.45 -20.59
C ILE A 33 -12.75 -5.58 -20.35
N GLY A 34 -13.08 -4.69 -21.29
CA GLY A 34 -14.23 -3.78 -21.19
C GLY A 34 -15.56 -4.52 -21.33
N VAL A 35 -15.59 -5.61 -22.09
CA VAL A 35 -16.77 -6.50 -22.21
C VAL A 35 -16.74 -7.68 -21.23
N GLY A 36 -15.80 -7.69 -20.29
CA GLY A 36 -15.73 -8.69 -19.21
C GLY A 36 -15.39 -10.12 -19.67
N ARG A 37 -14.72 -10.29 -20.81
CA ARG A 37 -14.17 -11.59 -21.26
C ARG A 37 -12.85 -11.92 -20.57
N ILE A 38 -12.05 -10.91 -20.25
CA ILE A 38 -10.87 -11.09 -19.40
C ILE A 38 -11.34 -11.03 -17.94
N LYS A 39 -11.12 -12.14 -17.23
CA LYS A 39 -11.56 -12.32 -15.83
C LYS A 39 -10.42 -12.19 -14.82
N ARG A 40 -9.18 -12.37 -15.27
CA ARG A 40 -7.99 -12.37 -14.41
C ARG A 40 -7.07 -11.21 -14.80
N TYR A 41 -6.66 -10.44 -13.80
CA TYR A 41 -5.63 -9.41 -13.91
C TYR A 41 -4.44 -9.76 -13.03
N ILE A 42 -3.22 -9.59 -13.55
CA ILE A 42 -1.98 -9.87 -12.84
C ILE A 42 -1.08 -8.62 -12.91
N GLU A 43 -0.71 -8.08 -11.75
CA GLU A 43 0.21 -6.94 -11.63
C GLU A 43 1.47 -7.36 -10.87
N PRO A 44 2.55 -7.77 -11.58
CA PRO A 44 3.76 -8.26 -10.95
C PRO A 44 4.60 -7.18 -10.24
N PHE A 45 4.27 -5.90 -10.47
CA PHE A 45 4.96 -4.73 -9.90
C PHE A 45 3.94 -3.72 -9.39
N ILE A 46 3.23 -4.07 -8.32
CA ILE A 46 2.11 -3.27 -7.80
C ILE A 46 2.52 -1.84 -7.42
N GLY A 47 3.68 -1.67 -6.78
CA GLY A 47 4.08 -0.38 -6.21
C GLY A 47 2.95 0.27 -5.38
N GLY A 48 2.58 1.51 -5.70
CA GLY A 48 1.45 2.19 -5.05
C GLY A 48 0.05 1.70 -5.47
N GLY A 49 -0.05 0.81 -6.46
CA GLY A 49 -1.30 0.17 -6.89
C GLY A 49 -2.26 1.03 -7.69
N ALA A 50 -1.76 2.05 -8.39
CA ALA A 50 -2.62 2.96 -9.16
C ALA A 50 -3.46 2.22 -10.22
N VAL A 51 -2.86 1.26 -10.93
CA VAL A 51 -3.53 0.46 -11.97
C VAL A 51 -4.48 -0.52 -11.30
N PHE A 52 -4.01 -1.31 -10.33
CA PHE A 52 -4.85 -2.17 -9.49
C PHE A 52 -6.12 -1.50 -8.99
N PHE A 53 -6.02 -0.37 -8.28
CA PHE A 53 -7.20 0.31 -7.73
C PHE A 53 -8.15 0.77 -8.83
N SER A 54 -7.62 1.25 -9.96
CA SER A 54 -8.44 1.62 -11.11
C SER A 54 -9.18 0.41 -11.67
N PHE A 55 -8.46 -0.69 -11.94
CA PHE A 55 -9.00 -1.84 -12.65
C PHE A 55 -10.01 -2.61 -11.82
N ALA A 56 -9.74 -2.75 -10.51
CA ALA A 56 -10.67 -3.37 -9.57
C ALA A 56 -12.02 -2.62 -9.46
N GLN A 57 -12.08 -1.34 -9.84
CA GLN A 57 -13.29 -0.52 -9.80
C GLN A 57 -14.00 -0.41 -11.15
N PHE A 58 -13.27 -0.47 -12.27
CA PHE A 58 -13.82 -0.22 -13.60
C PHE A 58 -14.10 -1.47 -14.42
N TYR A 59 -13.47 -2.60 -14.10
CA TYR A 59 -13.61 -3.83 -14.87
C TYR A 59 -14.19 -4.95 -14.01
N ASN A 60 -14.99 -5.82 -14.65
CA ASN A 60 -15.59 -6.99 -14.00
C ASN A 60 -14.58 -8.15 -13.96
N LEU A 61 -13.59 -8.03 -13.08
CA LEU A 61 -12.54 -9.02 -12.85
C LEU A 61 -12.96 -9.97 -11.71
N GLU A 62 -12.79 -11.27 -11.92
CA GLU A 62 -13.07 -12.31 -10.93
C GLU A 62 -11.84 -12.60 -10.05
N GLU A 63 -10.64 -12.39 -10.60
CA GLU A 63 -9.40 -12.62 -9.88
C GLU A 63 -8.36 -11.54 -10.18
N ILE A 64 -7.76 -11.02 -9.11
CA ILE A 64 -6.67 -10.05 -9.20
C ILE A 64 -5.48 -10.55 -8.39
N ILE A 65 -4.35 -10.71 -9.06
CA ILE A 65 -3.09 -11.17 -8.46
C ILE A 65 -2.11 -10.00 -8.48
N ILE A 66 -1.66 -9.57 -7.31
CA ILE A 66 -0.65 -8.51 -7.18
C ILE A 66 0.64 -9.10 -6.61
N SER A 67 1.77 -8.58 -7.06
CA SER A 67 3.08 -8.93 -6.54
C SER A 67 4.02 -7.72 -6.53
N ASP A 68 5.06 -7.83 -5.73
CA ASP A 68 6.20 -6.91 -5.69
C ASP A 68 7.38 -7.66 -5.09
N ILE A 69 8.60 -7.22 -5.42
CA ILE A 69 9.79 -7.73 -4.74
C ILE A 69 9.88 -7.22 -3.31
N ASN A 70 9.26 -6.05 -3.03
CA ASN A 70 9.26 -5.47 -1.70
C ASN A 70 8.25 -6.18 -0.79
N THR A 71 8.77 -7.04 0.09
CA THR A 71 7.94 -7.82 1.02
C THR A 71 7.22 -6.94 2.07
N GLU A 72 7.80 -5.81 2.47
CA GLU A 72 7.15 -4.86 3.39
C GLU A 72 5.90 -4.23 2.78
N LEU A 73 5.98 -3.90 1.49
CA LEU A 73 4.83 -3.40 0.73
C LEU A 73 3.73 -4.46 0.66
N LEU A 74 4.08 -5.72 0.39
CA LEU A 74 3.11 -6.82 0.37
C LEU A 74 2.49 -7.09 1.74
N ILE A 75 3.24 -6.96 2.84
CA ILE A 75 2.67 -6.99 4.19
C ILE A 75 1.61 -5.91 4.33
N VAL A 76 1.90 -4.68 3.93
CA VAL A 76 0.96 -3.56 4.04
C VAL A 76 -0.35 -3.84 3.29
N TYR A 77 -0.28 -4.31 2.04
CA TYR A 77 -1.47 -4.69 1.28
C TYR A 77 -2.24 -5.84 1.93
N LYS A 78 -1.53 -6.86 2.43
CA LYS A 78 -2.16 -8.01 3.10
C LYS A 78 -2.80 -7.60 4.42
N THR A 79 -2.18 -6.73 5.21
CA THR A 79 -2.78 -6.19 6.43
C THR A 79 -4.03 -5.38 6.14
N VAL A 80 -4.05 -4.54 5.09
CA VAL A 80 -5.26 -3.82 4.68
C VAL A 80 -6.39 -4.78 4.30
N LYS A 81 -6.06 -5.90 3.63
CA LYS A 81 -7.04 -6.90 3.23
C LYS A 81 -7.63 -7.65 4.44
N GLU A 82 -6.80 -8.01 5.40
CA GLU A 82 -7.16 -8.97 6.46
C GLU A 82 -7.61 -8.29 7.76
N ASP A 83 -7.07 -7.12 8.12
CA ASP A 83 -7.45 -6.37 9.33
C ASP A 83 -7.21 -4.85 9.17
N VAL A 84 -8.11 -4.19 8.44
CA VAL A 84 -8.04 -2.74 8.21
C VAL A 84 -8.33 -1.93 9.46
N GLU A 85 -9.22 -2.40 10.33
CA GLU A 85 -9.62 -1.66 11.55
C GLU A 85 -8.48 -1.64 12.58
N GLY A 86 -7.84 -2.79 12.81
CA GLY A 86 -6.65 -2.87 13.65
C GLY A 86 -5.52 -2.00 13.11
N LEU A 87 -5.33 -1.95 11.78
CA LEU A 87 -4.37 -1.07 11.15
C LEU A 87 -4.69 0.42 11.39
N ILE A 88 -5.94 0.83 11.19
CA ILE A 88 -6.40 2.20 11.43
C ILE A 88 -6.18 2.59 12.89
N GLU A 89 -6.50 1.70 13.83
CA GLU A 89 -6.27 1.93 15.26
C GLU A 89 -4.79 2.19 15.56
N GLN A 90 -3.89 1.33 15.06
CA GLN A 90 -2.45 1.50 15.27
C GLN A 90 -1.92 2.80 14.63
N LEU A 91 -2.40 3.16 13.44
CA LEU A 91 -2.06 4.42 12.79
C LEU A 91 -2.53 5.63 13.59
N ASN A 92 -3.73 5.58 14.17
CA ASN A 92 -4.24 6.64 15.02
C ASN A 92 -3.41 6.81 16.30
N ARG A 93 -2.93 5.72 16.89
CA ARG A 93 -2.02 5.75 18.04
C ARG A 93 -0.68 6.41 17.68
N LEU A 94 -0.07 6.01 16.57
CA LEU A 94 1.17 6.62 16.07
C LEU A 94 0.99 8.11 15.77
N LYS A 95 -0.11 8.46 15.08
CA LYS A 95 -0.48 9.84 14.76
C LYS A 95 -0.63 10.69 16.03
N LYS A 96 -1.41 10.22 17.00
CA LYS A 96 -1.65 10.96 18.25
C LYS A 96 -0.33 11.24 18.97
N ARG A 97 0.52 10.23 19.12
CA ARG A 97 1.84 10.37 19.78
C ARG A 97 2.79 11.29 19.02
N PHE A 98 2.81 11.22 17.69
CA PHE A 98 3.63 12.09 16.86
C PHE A 98 3.23 13.56 16.99
N PHE A 99 1.93 13.87 16.99
CA PHE A 99 1.47 15.26 17.09
C PHE A 99 1.47 15.82 18.51
N SER A 100 1.43 14.97 19.54
CA SER A 100 1.50 15.39 20.95
C SER A 100 2.93 15.58 21.46
N ASN A 101 3.95 15.08 20.75
CA ASN A 101 5.35 15.22 21.18
C ASN A 101 5.91 16.57 20.72
N ALA A 102 6.59 17.28 21.63
CA ALA A 102 7.35 18.48 21.30
C ALA A 102 8.52 18.15 20.35
N GLU A 103 9.08 16.94 20.47
CA GLU A 103 10.20 16.45 19.67
C GLU A 103 9.74 15.41 18.64
N ARG A 104 9.07 15.90 17.59
CA ARG A 104 8.56 15.04 16.50
C ARG A 104 9.66 14.30 15.75
N GLU A 105 10.82 14.93 15.59
CA GLU A 105 11.98 14.36 14.93
C GLU A 105 12.53 13.16 15.71
N THR A 106 12.72 13.29 17.02
CA THR A 106 13.13 12.20 17.91
C THR A 106 12.19 11.01 17.77
N PHE A 107 10.87 11.24 17.84
CA PHE A 107 9.89 10.16 17.67
C PHE A 107 9.93 9.50 16.29
N PHE A 108 10.15 10.28 15.22
CA PHE A 108 10.29 9.73 13.88
C PHE A 108 11.48 8.76 13.79
N TYR A 109 12.64 9.15 14.31
CA TYR A 109 13.83 8.30 14.29
C TYR A 109 13.68 7.07 15.18
N GLU A 110 13.05 7.19 16.35
CA GLU A 110 12.70 6.03 17.18
C GLU A 110 11.85 4.99 16.42
N GLN A 111 10.81 5.44 15.71
CA GLN A 111 9.96 4.54 14.92
C GLN A 111 10.74 3.91 13.77
N ARG A 112 11.65 4.66 13.13
CA ARG A 112 12.51 4.14 12.07
C ARG A 112 13.45 3.05 12.59
N ASP A 113 14.06 3.26 13.75
CA ASP A 113 14.98 2.32 14.36
C ASP A 113 14.26 1.06 14.87
N LEU A 114 13.03 1.19 15.36
CA LEU A 114 12.18 0.04 15.69
C LEU A 114 11.79 -0.76 14.43
N PHE A 115 11.42 -0.09 13.35
CA PHE A 115 11.08 -0.74 12.08
C PHE A 115 12.25 -1.55 11.53
N ASN A 116 13.47 -0.97 11.57
CA ASN A 116 14.71 -1.59 11.10
C ASN A 116 15.21 -2.74 11.98
N ARG A 117 14.98 -2.72 13.29
CA ARG A 117 15.41 -3.81 14.20
C ARG A 117 14.51 -5.04 14.11
N ASN A 118 13.22 -4.84 13.86
CA ASN A 118 12.23 -5.90 13.87
C ASN A 118 12.14 -6.66 12.52
N VAL A 119 13.27 -7.03 11.92
CA VAL A 119 13.29 -7.84 10.69
C VAL A 119 13.07 -9.30 11.09
N SER A 120 11.81 -9.71 11.21
CA SER A 120 11.46 -11.13 11.30
C SER A 120 11.48 -11.77 9.91
N GLU A 121 11.83 -13.05 9.79
CA GLU A 121 11.67 -13.79 8.54
C GLU A 121 10.20 -13.77 8.09
N ILE A 122 9.92 -13.16 6.94
CA ILE A 122 8.56 -12.97 6.45
C ILE A 122 8.21 -14.10 5.49
N LYS A 123 7.31 -14.99 5.93
CA LYS A 123 6.63 -15.95 5.05
C LYS A 123 5.24 -15.40 4.75
N LEU A 124 5.02 -14.97 3.52
CA LEU A 124 3.75 -14.37 3.07
C LEU A 124 2.58 -15.37 2.98
N THR A 125 2.76 -16.62 3.41
CA THR A 125 1.73 -17.68 3.32
C THR A 125 0.49 -17.35 4.15
N HIS A 126 0.65 -16.99 5.42
CA HIS A 126 -0.46 -16.67 6.33
C HIS A 126 -0.32 -15.28 6.93
N PHE A 127 -1.44 -14.57 7.05
CA PHE A 127 -1.49 -13.32 7.79
C PHE A 127 -1.13 -13.56 9.26
N ARG A 128 -0.43 -12.59 9.87
CA ARG A 128 -0.06 -12.63 11.28
C ARG A 128 -0.42 -11.31 11.92
N ALA A 129 -1.08 -11.33 13.08
CA ALA A 129 -1.50 -10.11 13.77
C ALA A 129 -0.33 -9.16 14.09
N ASN A 130 0.88 -9.69 14.29
CA ASN A 130 2.09 -8.88 14.50
C ASN A 130 2.54 -8.10 13.23
N TRP A 131 1.91 -8.31 12.08
CA TRP A 131 2.10 -7.49 10.89
C TRP A 131 1.36 -6.15 10.95
N ILE A 132 0.34 -6.03 11.80
CA ILE A 132 -0.43 -4.78 11.93
C ILE A 132 0.47 -3.62 12.41
N PRO A 133 1.24 -3.74 13.50
CA PRO A 133 2.16 -2.68 13.91
C PRO A 133 3.23 -2.39 12.86
N ARG A 134 3.73 -3.41 12.15
CA ARG A 134 4.75 -3.26 11.09
C ARG A 134 4.21 -2.49 9.89
N ALA A 135 3.02 -2.83 9.41
CA ALA A 135 2.35 -2.10 8.34
C ALA A 135 2.02 -0.65 8.76
N ALA A 136 1.58 -0.45 10.00
CA ALA A 136 1.32 0.88 10.54
C ALA A 136 2.60 1.74 10.57
N GLN A 137 3.72 1.18 11.03
CA GLN A 137 5.03 1.84 11.02
C GLN A 137 5.49 2.18 9.61
N PHE A 138 5.35 1.25 8.66
CA PHE A 138 5.68 1.48 7.26
C PHE A 138 4.89 2.67 6.68
N ILE A 139 3.57 2.68 6.85
CA ILE A 139 2.71 3.77 6.38
C ILE A 139 3.07 5.08 7.09
N PHE A 140 3.28 5.05 8.41
CA PHE A 140 3.66 6.23 9.19
C PHE A 140 4.95 6.84 8.63
N LEU A 141 6.02 6.04 8.51
CA LEU A 141 7.31 6.48 7.98
C LEU A 141 7.17 7.01 6.55
N ASN A 142 6.41 6.33 5.69
CA ASN A 142 6.14 6.79 4.31
C ASN A 142 5.40 8.14 4.27
N ARG A 143 4.54 8.43 5.25
CA ARG A 143 3.76 9.67 5.28
C ARG A 143 4.49 10.82 5.96
N THR A 144 5.46 10.55 6.82
CA THR A 144 6.19 11.57 7.59
C THR A 144 7.64 11.77 7.12
N CYS A 145 8.23 10.86 6.34
CA CYS A 145 9.57 11.03 5.80
C CYS A 145 9.60 12.03 4.63
N PHE A 146 10.81 12.53 4.33
CA PHE A 146 11.02 13.43 3.20
C PHE A 146 10.53 12.81 1.88
N ASN A 147 9.59 13.49 1.23
CA ASN A 147 8.96 13.10 -0.04
C ASN A 147 8.29 11.70 -0.08
N GLY A 148 8.16 11.01 1.05
CA GLY A 148 7.57 9.67 1.09
C GLY A 148 8.40 8.61 0.36
N PHE A 149 9.72 8.79 0.27
CA PHE A 149 10.59 7.80 -0.36
C PHE A 149 10.76 6.57 0.55
N TYR A 150 10.59 5.39 -0.04
CA TYR A 150 11.10 4.14 0.53
C TYR A 150 12.51 3.90 -0.02
N ARG A 151 13.51 3.86 0.87
CA ARG A 151 14.91 3.59 0.52
C ARG A 151 15.57 2.80 1.65
N THR A 152 16.18 1.67 1.30
CA THR A 152 17.06 0.91 2.19
C THR A 152 18.51 1.11 1.76
N ASN A 153 19.41 0.92 2.71
CA ASN A 153 20.85 0.80 2.49
C ASN A 153 21.23 -0.69 2.39
N SER A 154 22.43 -0.96 1.89
CA SER A 154 22.99 -2.31 1.75
C SER A 154 23.47 -2.94 3.06
N LYS A 155 23.21 -2.30 4.21
CA LYS A 155 23.61 -2.74 5.54
C LYS A 155 22.38 -2.95 6.41
#